data_AF-A0A6A2Y0K9-F1
#
_entry.id   AF-A0A6A2Y0K9-F1
#
_cell.length_a   1.000
_cell.length_b   1.000
_cell.length_c   1.000
_cell.angle_alpha   90.00
_cell.angle_beta   90.00
_cell.angle_gamma   90.00
#
_symmetry.space_group_name_H-M   'P 1'
#
loop_
_entity.id
_entity.type
_entity.pdbx_description
1 polymer ?
#
loop_
_entity_poly.entity_id
_entity_poly.type
_entity_poly.pdbx_seq_one_letter_code
_entity_poly.pdbx_strand_id
1 'polypeptide(L)'
;MSRPQEPNRPFFHFENPFRMISPKGSQLSPRLLSLLNTFEATLSERLEKLVPKDRGDILSLPWTKLTMELLSEIHYDIKNLITELDLPVTDWDEKWMDVYLDISVKLLDINNAFTSKLTRLNQGHLMLQYVLHKLESDSSEQFTRASSSFDN
;
A
#
# COMPACT_ATOMS: atom_id res chain seq x y z
N MET A 1 24.61 21.88 17.74
CA MET A 1 25.57 21.11 16.90
C MET A 1 24.77 20.26 15.95
N SER A 2 24.94 20.49 14.64
CA SER A 2 24.18 19.82 13.58
C SER A 2 24.64 18.37 13.42
N ARG A 3 23.70 17.43 13.47
CA ARG A 3 23.94 16.01 13.26
C ARG A 3 24.42 15.80 11.80
N PRO A 4 25.51 15.06 11.53
CA PRO A 4 25.92 14.77 10.16
C PRO A 4 24.82 13.96 9.47
N GLN A 5 24.42 14.36 8.26
CA GLN A 5 23.54 13.55 7.42
C GLN A 5 24.25 12.22 7.12
N GLU A 6 23.67 11.11 7.57
CA GLU A 6 24.15 9.78 7.21
C GLU A 6 24.04 9.61 5.69
N PRO A 7 25.06 9.05 5.02
CA PRO A 7 25.00 8.78 3.59
C PRO A 7 23.84 7.83 3.33
N ASN A 8 23.03 8.17 2.31
CA ASN A 8 21.87 7.44 1.80
C ASN A 8 22.08 5.92 1.90
N ARG A 9 21.49 5.27 2.91
CA ARG A 9 21.52 3.81 3.00
C ARG A 9 20.71 3.27 1.82
N PRO A 10 21.28 2.37 1.00
CA PRO A 10 20.48 1.70 -0.02
C PRO A 10 19.32 0.97 0.67
N PHE A 11 18.13 1.02 0.05
CA PHE A 11 16.91 0.38 0.56
C PHE A 11 17.10 -1.13 0.80
N PHE A 12 18.05 -1.75 0.10
CA PHE A 12 18.45 -3.13 0.26
C PHE A 12 19.84 -3.21 0.93
N HIS A 13 19.96 -4.03 1.97
CA HIS A 13 21.25 -4.33 2.61
C HIS A 13 22.20 -5.17 1.71
N PHE A 14 21.72 -5.63 0.54
CA PHE A 14 22.47 -6.41 -0.45
C PHE A 14 22.42 -5.74 -1.85
N GLU A 15 23.33 -6.14 -2.73
CA GLU A 15 23.35 -5.73 -4.14
C GLU A 15 22.00 -5.95 -4.83
N ASN A 16 21.69 -5.13 -5.84
CA ASN A 16 20.45 -5.20 -6.63
C ASN A 16 20.10 -6.66 -7.03
N PRO A 17 18.89 -7.17 -6.74
CA PRO A 17 18.49 -8.55 -7.05
C PRO A 17 18.63 -8.92 -8.54
N PHE A 18 18.51 -7.93 -9.44
CA PHE A 18 18.71 -8.14 -10.87
C PHE A 18 20.18 -8.39 -11.25
N ARG A 19 21.15 -8.01 -10.40
CA ARG A 19 22.57 -8.35 -10.61
C ARG A 19 22.87 -9.85 -10.51
N MET A 20 21.95 -10.68 -10.02
CA MET A 20 22.16 -12.14 -9.91
C MET A 20 21.64 -12.95 -11.11
N ILE A 21 20.59 -12.48 -11.81
CA ILE A 21 20.18 -13.03 -13.12
C ILE A 21 21.17 -12.68 -14.24
N SER A 22 22.21 -11.92 -13.93
CA SER A 22 23.30 -11.61 -14.83
C SER A 22 24.61 -12.04 -14.16
N PRO A 23 25.31 -13.08 -14.63
CA PRO A 23 26.57 -13.49 -14.02
C PRO A 23 27.54 -12.32 -13.91
N LYS A 24 28.26 -12.21 -12.78
CA LYS A 24 29.18 -11.11 -12.43
C LYS A 24 30.01 -10.65 -13.64
N GLY A 25 29.58 -9.55 -14.26
CA GLY A 25 30.23 -8.95 -15.44
C GLY A 25 29.35 -8.80 -16.68
N SER A 26 28.21 -9.49 -16.80
CA SER A 26 27.26 -9.23 -17.88
C SER A 26 26.32 -8.08 -17.50
N GLN A 27 26.07 -7.19 -18.45
CA GLN A 27 24.98 -6.22 -18.32
C GLN A 27 23.65 -7.00 -18.31
N LEU A 28 22.66 -6.52 -17.55
CA LEU A 28 21.29 -7.04 -17.62
C LEU A 28 20.88 -7.14 -19.10
N SER A 29 20.16 -8.21 -19.47
CA SER A 29 19.72 -8.32 -20.85
C SER A 29 18.98 -7.04 -21.24
N PRO A 30 19.16 -6.49 -22.46
CA PRO A 30 18.50 -5.25 -22.88
C PRO A 30 16.98 -5.32 -22.71
N ARG A 31 16.40 -6.51 -22.86
CA ARG A 31 14.98 -6.79 -22.59
C ARG A 31 14.63 -6.60 -21.12
N LEU A 32 15.40 -7.18 -20.21
CA LEU A 32 15.18 -7.05 -18.77
C LEU A 32 15.36 -5.60 -18.32
N LEU A 33 16.39 -4.92 -18.81
CA LEU A 33 16.61 -3.50 -18.51
C LEU A 33 15.44 -2.64 -18.99
N SER A 34 14.96 -2.88 -20.21
CA SER A 34 13.79 -2.18 -20.76
C SER A 34 12.54 -2.46 -19.94
N LEU A 35 12.31 -3.70 -19.52
CA LEU A 35 11.15 -4.08 -18.71
C LEU A 35 11.14 -3.36 -17.36
N LEU A 36 12.29 -3.36 -16.68
CA LEU A 36 12.44 -2.69 -15.38
C LEU A 36 12.31 -1.18 -15.49
N ASN A 37 12.93 -0.57 -16.50
CA ASN A 37 12.80 0.87 -16.72
C ASN A 37 11.35 1.27 -17.01
N THR A 38 10.62 0.46 -17.78
CA THR A 38 9.18 0.70 -18.04
C THR A 38 8.37 0.58 -16.76
N PHE A 39 8.60 -0.46 -15.96
CA PHE A 39 7.94 -0.63 -14.67
C PHE A 39 8.24 0.53 -13.72
N GLU A 40 9.51 0.92 -13.56
CA GLU A 40 9.93 1.99 -12.67
C GLU A 40 9.35 3.35 -13.10
N ALA A 41 9.36 3.65 -14.41
CA ALA A 41 8.73 4.86 -14.94
C ALA A 41 7.22 4.89 -14.65
N THR A 42 6.53 3.77 -14.89
CA THR A 42 5.08 3.65 -14.65
C THR A 42 4.74 3.77 -13.16
N LEU A 43 5.53 3.12 -12.30
CA LEU A 43 5.39 3.20 -10.85
C LEU A 43 5.62 4.63 -10.35
N SER A 44 6.65 5.31 -10.85
CA SER A 44 6.95 6.69 -10.47
C SER A 44 5.82 7.63 -10.86
N GLU A 45 5.31 7.54 -12.10
CA GLU A 45 4.20 8.36 -12.56
C GLU A 45 2.95 8.18 -11.69
N ARG A 46 2.67 6.95 -11.27
CA ARG A 46 1.56 6.66 -10.36
C ARG A 46 1.79 7.23 -8.96
N LEU A 47 2.98 7.05 -8.39
CA LEU A 47 3.28 7.57 -7.06
C LEU A 47 3.26 9.11 -7.04
N GLU A 48 3.63 9.77 -8.14
CA GLU A 48 3.47 11.22 -8.27
C GLU A 48 2.01 11.66 -8.15
N LYS A 49 1.04 10.87 -8.65
CA LYS A 49 -0.40 11.15 -8.49
C LYS A 49 -0.87 11.08 -7.04
N LEU A 50 -0.13 10.36 -6.19
CA LEU A 50 -0.41 10.21 -4.77
C LEU A 50 0.10 11.39 -3.94
N VAL A 51 1.02 12.19 -4.49
CA VAL A 51 1.59 13.36 -3.81
C VAL A 51 0.47 14.37 -3.52
N PRO A 52 0.16 14.62 -2.24
CA PRO A 52 -0.91 15.54 -1.86
C PRO A 52 -0.56 16.96 -2.29
N LYS A 53 -1.55 17.70 -2.83
CA LYS A 53 -1.37 19.11 -3.20
C LYS A 53 -1.41 20.03 -1.98
N ASP A 54 -2.22 19.67 -0.99
CA ASP A 54 -2.28 20.33 0.32
C ASP A 54 -2.12 19.29 1.46
N ARG A 55 -1.65 19.73 2.63
CA ARG A 55 -1.59 18.89 3.84
C ARG A 55 -2.97 18.44 4.31
N GLY A 56 -4.03 19.21 4.03
CA GLY A 56 -5.41 18.87 4.36
C GLY A 56 -6.03 17.77 3.49
N ASP A 57 -5.42 17.46 2.34
CA ASP A 57 -5.92 16.41 1.43
C ASP A 57 -5.53 15.01 1.89
N ILE A 58 -4.51 14.91 2.74
CA ILE A 58 -3.99 13.65 3.29
C ILE A 58 -5.07 13.02 4.18
N LEU A 59 -5.40 11.75 3.94
CA LEU A 59 -6.49 11.01 4.61
C LEU A 59 -7.91 11.52 4.32
N SER A 60 -8.09 12.44 3.37
CA SER A 60 -9.42 12.75 2.86
C SER A 60 -10.03 11.53 2.16
N LEU A 61 -11.36 11.45 2.08
CA LEU A 61 -12.03 10.35 1.37
C LEU A 61 -11.59 10.24 -0.11
N PRO A 62 -11.47 11.34 -0.88
CA PRO A 62 -10.95 11.28 -2.25
C PRO A 62 -9.51 10.78 -2.33
N TRP A 63 -8.63 11.24 -1.44
CA TRP A 63 -7.23 10.78 -1.41
C TRP A 63 -7.12 9.31 -1.03
N THR A 64 -7.93 8.86 -0.07
CA THR A 64 -7.98 7.45 0.35
C THR A 64 -8.49 6.54 -0.77
N LYS A 65 -9.53 6.98 -1.51
CA LYS A 65 -10.01 6.27 -2.70
C LYS A 65 -8.93 6.16 -3.76
N LEU A 66 -8.28 7.27 -4.10
CA LEU A 66 -7.18 7.31 -5.07
C LEU A 66 -6.02 6.41 -4.63
N THR A 67 -5.69 6.39 -3.34
CA THR A 67 -4.65 5.51 -2.77
C THR A 67 -4.99 4.04 -2.98
N MET A 68 -6.25 3.65 -2.75
CA MET A 68 -6.69 2.26 -2.92
C MET A 68 -6.70 1.84 -4.39
N GLU A 69 -7.14 2.71 -5.29
CA GLU A 69 -7.10 2.48 -6.74
C GLU A 69 -5.64 2.29 -7.20
N LEU A 70 -4.76 3.21 -6.81
CA LEU A 70 -3.34 3.16 -7.16
C LEU A 70 -2.64 1.92 -6.60
N LEU A 71 -2.97 1.51 -5.37
CA LEU A 71 -2.43 0.29 -4.76
C LEU A 71 -2.81 -0.96 -5.56
N SER A 72 -4.06 -1.03 -6.03
CA SER A 72 -4.54 -2.14 -6.87
C SER A 72 -3.81 -2.17 -8.22
N GLU A 73 -3.62 -1.01 -8.84
CA GLU A 73 -2.86 -0.89 -10.10
C GLU A 73 -1.39 -1.28 -9.92
N ILE A 74 -0.73 -0.81 -8.86
CA ILE A 74 0.66 -1.19 -8.56
C ILE A 74 0.77 -2.69 -8.32
N HIS A 75 -0.20 -3.29 -7.61
CA HIS A 75 -0.24 -4.73 -7.40
C HIS A 75 -0.37 -5.51 -8.72
N TYR A 76 -1.21 -5.04 -9.64
CA TYR A 76 -1.35 -5.62 -10.98
C TYR A 76 -0.04 -5.54 -11.78
N ASP A 77 0.61 -4.37 -11.76
CA ASP A 77 1.87 -4.16 -12.45
C ASP A 77 3.01 -5.03 -11.90
N ILE A 78 3.09 -5.19 -10.58
CA ILE A 78 4.04 -6.11 -9.93
C ILE A 78 3.77 -7.55 -10.38
N LYS A 79 2.50 -7.96 -10.43
CA LYS A 79 2.13 -9.29 -10.90
C LYS A 79 2.57 -9.51 -12.36
N ASN A 80 2.30 -8.55 -13.25
CA ASN A 80 2.75 -8.61 -14.64
C ASN A 80 4.28 -8.67 -14.73
N LEU A 81 4.98 -7.83 -13.97
CA LEU A 81 6.44 -7.83 -13.91
C LEU A 81 6.97 -9.21 -13.50
N ILE A 82 6.44 -9.81 -12.43
CA ILE A 82 6.85 -11.15 -11.98
C ILE A 82 6.61 -12.19 -13.07
N THR A 83 5.46 -12.14 -13.76
CA THR A 83 5.16 -13.09 -14.85
C THR A 83 6.06 -12.90 -16.06
N GLU A 84 6.44 -11.67 -16.39
CA GLU A 84 7.31 -11.38 -17.55
C GLU A 84 8.78 -11.67 -17.26
N LEU A 85 9.18 -11.52 -16.00
CA LEU A 85 10.52 -11.89 -15.54
C LEU A 85 10.72 -13.40 -15.49
N ASP A 86 9.63 -14.19 -15.46
CA ASP A 86 9.65 -15.65 -15.38
C ASP A 86 10.68 -16.14 -14.36
N LEU A 87 10.72 -15.51 -13.17
CA LEU A 87 11.75 -15.74 -12.17
C LEU A 87 11.67 -17.19 -11.68
N PRO A 88 12.62 -18.07 -12.05
CA PRO A 88 12.61 -19.43 -11.56
C PRO A 88 13.00 -19.38 -10.08
N VAL A 89 12.01 -19.51 -9.19
CA VAL A 89 12.21 -19.55 -7.73
C VAL A 89 13.21 -20.65 -7.34
N THR A 90 13.34 -21.69 -8.16
CA THR A 90 14.31 -22.78 -8.02
C THR A 90 15.78 -22.33 -8.11
N ASP A 91 16.07 -21.20 -8.75
CA ASP A 91 17.43 -20.69 -8.93
C ASP A 91 17.79 -19.62 -7.88
N TRP A 92 16.90 -19.36 -6.91
CA TRP A 92 17.11 -18.35 -5.88
C TRP A 92 18.00 -18.90 -4.76
N ASP A 93 18.99 -18.12 -4.36
CA ASP A 93 19.79 -18.41 -3.15
C ASP A 93 18.92 -18.27 -1.88
N GLU A 94 19.23 -19.04 -0.85
CA GLU A 94 18.48 -19.14 0.42
C GLU A 94 18.29 -17.76 1.06
N LYS A 95 19.31 -16.90 1.00
CA LYS A 95 19.26 -15.52 1.51
C LYS A 95 18.24 -14.64 0.80
N TRP A 96 18.00 -14.86 -0.49
CA TRP A 96 17.01 -14.07 -1.24
C TRP A 96 15.60 -14.57 -1.03
N MET A 97 15.42 -15.88 -0.82
CA MET A 97 14.15 -16.42 -0.34
C MET A 97 13.77 -15.79 1.00
N ASP A 98 14.71 -15.70 1.94
CA ASP A 98 14.48 -15.04 3.22
C ASP A 98 14.08 -13.56 3.08
N VAL A 99 14.78 -12.80 2.24
CA VAL A 99 14.47 -11.37 2.00
C VAL A 99 13.11 -11.19 1.33
N TYR A 100 12.79 -12.00 0.32
CA TYR A 100 11.50 -11.96 -0.34
C TYR A 100 10.36 -12.27 0.64
N LEU A 101 10.53 -13.30 1.47
CA LEU A 101 9.56 -13.68 2.49
C LEU A 101 9.39 -12.58 3.55
N ASP A 102 10.48 -11.98 4.03
CA ASP A 102 10.43 -10.87 4.99
C ASP A 102 9.67 -9.66 4.43
N ILE A 103 9.95 -9.26 3.18
CA ILE A 103 9.21 -8.18 2.51
C ILE A 103 7.73 -8.55 2.31
N SER A 104 7.45 -9.79 1.92
CA SER A 104 6.08 -10.28 1.72
C SER A 104 5.27 -10.26 3.01
N VAL A 105 5.88 -10.65 4.13
CA VAL A 105 5.25 -10.59 5.46
C VAL A 105 4.94 -9.16 5.85
N LYS A 106 5.89 -8.24 5.70
CA LYS A 106 5.67 -6.81 5.99
C LYS A 106 4.54 -6.21 5.16
N LEU A 107 4.46 -6.58 3.88
CA LEU A 107 3.37 -6.13 3.00
C LEU A 107 2.03 -6.71 3.44
N LEU A 108 1.99 -7.98 3.85
CA LEU A 108 0.80 -8.63 4.37
C LEU A 108 0.31 -7.95 5.65
N ASP A 109 1.21 -7.56 6.56
CA ASP A 109 0.86 -6.83 7.78
C ASP A 109 0.21 -5.48 7.49
N ILE A 110 0.73 -4.75 6.50
CA ILE A 110 0.16 -3.49 6.04
C ILE A 110 -1.25 -3.72 5.47
N ASN A 111 -1.43 -4.72 4.61
CA ASN A 111 -2.73 -5.07 4.04
C ASN A 111 -3.75 -5.48 5.12
N ASN A 112 -3.31 -6.22 6.13
CA ASN A 112 -4.14 -6.61 7.27
C ASN A 112 -4.57 -5.38 8.10
N ALA A 113 -3.64 -4.45 8.35
CA ALA A 113 -3.94 -3.20 9.04
C ALA A 113 -4.95 -2.34 8.28
N PHE A 114 -4.78 -2.19 6.96
CA PHE A 114 -5.75 -1.50 6.11
C PHE A 114 -7.12 -2.16 6.12
N THR A 115 -7.17 -3.48 5.96
CA THR A 115 -8.43 -4.25 5.98
C THR A 115 -9.15 -4.06 7.31
N SER A 116 -8.44 -4.16 8.44
CA SER A 116 -9.00 -3.91 9.77
C SER A 116 -9.59 -2.51 9.90
N LYS A 117 -8.88 -1.49 9.41
CA LYS A 117 -9.35 -0.09 9.42
C LYS A 117 -10.60 0.08 8.56
N LEU A 118 -10.63 -0.51 7.37
CA LEU A 118 -11.77 -0.47 6.46
C LEU A 118 -13.00 -1.16 7.05
N THR A 119 -12.82 -2.34 7.68
CA THR A 119 -13.89 -3.04 8.40
C THR A 119 -14.47 -2.17 9.50
N ARG A 120 -13.61 -1.51 10.30
CA ARG A 120 -14.07 -0.62 11.37
C ARG A 120 -14.81 0.60 10.84
N LEU A 121 -14.35 1.18 9.73
CA LEU A 121 -15.05 2.27 9.05
C LEU A 121 -16.44 1.83 8.59
N ASN A 122 -16.54 0.64 7.98
CA ASN A 122 -17.81 0.08 7.51
C ASN A 122 -18.79 -0.19 8.66
N GLN A 123 -18.30 -0.71 9.80
CA GLN A 123 -19.10 -0.87 11.01
C GLN A 123 -19.63 0.48 11.53
N GLY A 124 -18.79 1.52 11.53
CA GLY A 124 -19.22 2.88 11.87
C GLY A 124 -20.29 3.41 10.92
N HIS A 125 -20.14 3.19 9.62
CA HIS A 125 -21.16 3.55 8.63
C HIS A 125 -22.50 2.86 8.88
N LEU A 126 -22.50 1.55 9.18
CA LEU A 126 -23.71 0.80 9.53
C LEU A 126 -24.39 1.34 10.81
N MET A 127 -23.61 1.71 11.83
CA MET A 127 -24.16 2.34 13.04
C MET A 127 -24.81 3.70 12.73
N LEU A 128 -24.18 4.52 11.90
CA LEU A 128 -24.75 5.81 11.50
C LEU A 128 -26.05 5.64 10.72
N GLN A 129 -26.09 4.68 9.78
CA GLN A 129 -27.31 4.33 9.06
C GLN A 129 -28.42 3.84 10.00
N TYR A 130 -28.07 3.03 11.00
CA TYR A 130 -29.03 2.55 12.01
C TYR A 130 -29.61 3.71 12.85
N VAL A 131 -28.76 4.62 13.34
CA VAL A 131 -29.21 5.79 14.10
C VAL A 131 -30.07 6.71 13.24
N LEU A 132 -29.68 6.95 11.99
CA LEU A 132 -30.43 7.78 11.05
C LEU A 132 -31.81 7.17 10.76
N HIS A 133 -31.88 5.87 10.45
CA HIS A 133 -33.15 5.17 10.28
C HIS A 133 -34.02 5.25 11.52
N LYS A 134 -33.44 5.08 12.73
CA LYS A 134 -34.19 5.18 13.98
C LYS A 134 -34.74 6.59 14.21
N LEU A 135 -33.96 7.62 13.87
CA LEU A 135 -34.38 9.02 13.94
C LEU A 135 -35.50 9.35 12.95
N GLU A 136 -35.47 8.74 11.76
CA GLU A 136 -36.52 8.88 10.74
C GLU A 136 -37.77 8.04 11.06
N SER A 137 -37.63 6.92 11.77
CA SER A 137 -38.72 5.99 12.06
C SER A 137 -39.48 6.25 13.37
N ASP A 138 -38.87 6.91 14.36
CA ASP A 138 -39.52 7.16 15.65
C ASP A 138 -40.05 8.58 15.81
N SER A 139 -41.34 8.65 16.14
CA SER A 139 -42.01 9.82 16.71
C SER A 139 -41.19 10.42 17.87
N SER A 140 -41.36 11.72 18.08
CA SER A 140 -40.63 12.63 19.01
C SER A 140 -40.25 12.12 20.44
N GLU A 141 -40.75 10.98 20.89
CA GLU A 141 -40.58 10.44 22.25
C GLU A 141 -39.32 9.56 22.43
N GLN A 142 -38.80 8.90 21.40
CA GLN A 142 -37.58 8.07 21.56
C GLN A 142 -36.29 8.89 21.49
N PHE A 143 -36.29 10.00 20.75
CA PHE A 143 -35.14 10.90 20.63
C PHE A 143 -34.78 11.57 21.96
N THR A 144 -35.79 12.04 22.71
CA THR A 144 -35.60 12.67 24.02
C THR A 144 -35.04 11.69 25.05
N ARG A 145 -35.40 10.40 24.96
CA ARG A 145 -34.86 9.36 25.84
C ARG A 145 -33.40 9.01 25.52
N ALA A 146 -33.03 8.95 24.25
CA ALA A 146 -31.65 8.67 23.83
C ALA A 146 -30.68 9.81 24.21
N SER A 147 -31.11 11.08 24.09
CA SER A 147 -30.27 12.22 24.49
C SER A 147 -30.01 12.27 25.99
N SER A 148 -30.97 11.85 26.83
CA SER A 148 -30.80 11.81 28.29
C SER A 148 -29.81 10.75 28.80
N SER A 149 -29.48 9.73 27.99
CA SER A 149 -28.52 8.69 28.38
C SER A 149 -27.07 9.00 28.02
N PHE A 150 -26.81 10.06 27.25
CA PHE A 150 -25.46 10.50 26.91
C PHE A 150 -24.89 11.56 27.88
N ASP A 151 -25.71 12.10 28.78
CA ASP A 151 -25.33 13.12 29.79
C ASP A 151 -24.99 12.51 31.18
N ASN A 152 -24.63 11.23 31.27
CA ASN A 152 -24.13 10.58 32.50
C ASN A 152 -22.78 9.89 32.27
#